data_AF-A0A521KIQ2-F1
#
_entry.id   AF-A0A521KIQ2-F1
#
_cell.length_a   1.000
_cell.length_b   1.000
_cell.length_c   1.000
_cell.angle_alpha   90.00
_cell.angle_beta   90.00
_cell.angle_gamma   90.00
#
_symmetry.space_group_name_H-M   'P 1'
#
loop_
_entity.id
_entity.type
_entity.pdbx_description
1 polymer ?
#
loop_
_entity_poly.entity_id
_entity_poly.type
_entity_poly.pdbx_seq_one_letter_code
_entity_poly.pdbx_strand_id
1 'polypeptide(L)'
;MRARRSVAAWCAGRSGGGWGALSVVGRPWESSQATHSHQRWPKMAGRPPDASNVPPRWCACGCAPAAHRTIPRVIVDIHTHLFPPRFIAERARLAVSEPAFAEMYGDPKAKMATAHDLLASMERAGVDVSVACGFWWRDPALAAEHAAYLVEAARAAGGRLLAFVPTREAIDGAAGIGEVREPTPEGVPASTLPVLTHCSEEVGHAYAGKVGGLTPGALGRLLEARPQARVIAAHWGGGFPFAALMPEVRARFDRRVLFDSAASVYLYGPEVFRRVIDLAGLDTVAWGSDFPLRPQDVDRASVDAALPDEQERAAILGGNAARFLGLASE
;
A
#
# COMPACT_ATOMS: atom_id res chain seq x y z
N MET A 1 -36.77 -19.65 71.45
CA MET A 1 -36.74 -20.90 72.25
C MET A 1 -36.29 -22.06 71.37
N ARG A 2 -35.61 -23.07 71.95
CA ARG A 2 -35.42 -24.49 71.52
C ARG A 2 -35.73 -24.79 70.03
N ALA A 3 -34.80 -25.11 69.12
CA ALA A 3 -33.67 -26.06 69.15
C ALA A 3 -34.06 -27.53 69.35
N ARG A 4 -33.72 -28.39 68.35
CA ARG A 4 -33.48 -29.87 68.32
C ARG A 4 -34.17 -30.53 67.10
N ARG A 5 -33.65 -31.57 66.44
CA ARG A 5 -32.27 -32.14 66.33
C ARG A 5 -32.27 -33.22 65.21
N SER A 6 -31.14 -33.33 64.49
CA SER A 6 -30.37 -34.55 64.08
C SER A 6 -31.06 -35.94 64.02
N VAL A 7 -30.65 -36.87 63.15
CA VAL A 7 -29.38 -37.67 63.19
C VAL A 7 -29.18 -38.32 61.81
N ALA A 8 -28.11 -38.02 61.05
CA ALA A 8 -26.82 -38.74 60.91
C ALA A 8 -26.88 -40.00 59.97
N ALA A 9 -25.80 -40.57 59.43
CA ALA A 9 -24.37 -40.44 59.79
C ALA A 9 -23.39 -40.75 58.63
N TRP A 10 -22.18 -40.13 58.69
CA TRP A 10 -20.83 -40.77 58.59
C TRP A 10 -20.38 -41.49 57.30
N CYS A 11 -19.09 -41.65 56.94
CA CYS A 11 -17.76 -41.02 57.21
C CYS A 11 -16.72 -41.78 56.33
N ALA A 12 -15.47 -41.38 56.04
CA ALA A 12 -14.60 -40.22 56.35
C ALA A 12 -13.77 -39.88 55.07
N GLY A 13 -12.63 -39.17 55.02
CA GLY A 13 -11.77 -38.57 56.06
C GLY A 13 -10.86 -37.43 55.53
N ARG A 14 -10.06 -36.85 56.44
CA ARG A 14 -9.31 -35.56 56.31
C ARG A 14 -7.86 -35.80 55.78
N SER A 15 -6.97 -34.83 55.57
CA SER A 15 -6.74 -33.44 56.07
C SER A 15 -5.84 -32.68 55.08
N GLY A 16 -6.00 -31.36 54.80
CA GLY A 16 -5.70 -30.21 55.66
C GLY A 16 -4.26 -29.70 55.41
N GLY A 17 -3.91 -28.40 55.38
CA GLY A 17 -4.62 -27.13 55.50
C GLY A 17 -3.57 -25.99 55.65
N GLY A 18 -3.85 -24.75 55.23
CA GLY A 18 -2.89 -23.65 55.36
C GLY A 18 -3.29 -22.37 54.62
N TRP A 19 -3.21 -21.22 55.29
CA TRP A 19 -3.61 -19.90 54.78
C TRP A 19 -2.42 -19.10 54.27
N GLY A 20 -2.63 -18.16 53.34
CA GLY A 20 -1.61 -17.17 52.98
C GLY A 20 -2.04 -16.28 51.81
N ALA A 21 -2.44 -15.05 52.10
CA ALA A 21 -2.59 -14.01 51.07
C ALA A 21 -1.21 -13.52 50.62
N LEU A 22 -1.00 -13.33 49.31
CA LEU A 22 0.21 -12.70 48.78
C LEU A 22 -0.14 -11.59 47.78
N SER A 23 0.31 -10.40 48.14
CA SER A 23 0.30 -9.19 47.32
C SER A 23 1.24 -9.34 46.12
N VAL A 24 0.79 -8.86 44.95
CA VAL A 24 1.66 -8.69 43.79
C VAL A 24 2.53 -7.44 44.01
N VAL A 25 3.78 -7.65 44.37
CA VAL A 25 4.84 -6.62 44.36
C VAL A 25 5.84 -7.00 43.29
N GLY A 26 6.05 -6.11 42.32
CA GLY A 26 6.98 -6.35 41.22
C GLY A 26 8.43 -6.43 41.66
N ARG A 27 9.24 -7.21 40.95
CA ARG A 27 10.71 -7.19 41.00
C ARG A 27 11.28 -7.19 39.57
N PRO A 28 12.49 -6.65 39.38
CA PRO A 28 12.95 -6.13 38.09
C PRO A 28 13.49 -7.21 37.15
N TRP A 29 13.79 -6.80 35.91
CA TRP A 29 14.45 -7.66 34.94
C TRP A 29 15.85 -8.08 35.43
N GLU A 30 16.16 -9.36 35.31
CA GLU A 30 17.52 -9.89 35.46
C GLU A 30 17.98 -10.47 34.12
N SER A 31 19.11 -9.98 33.64
CA SER A 31 19.76 -10.48 32.43
C SER A 31 20.37 -11.86 32.68
N SER A 32 19.90 -12.86 31.95
CA SER A 32 20.53 -14.18 31.89
C SER A 32 21.06 -14.45 30.48
N GLN A 33 22.26 -15.04 30.43
CA GLN A 33 23.11 -15.02 29.24
C GLN A 33 22.72 -16.12 28.24
N ALA A 34 22.42 -15.74 27.00
CA ALA A 34 22.32 -16.69 25.89
C ALA A 34 23.72 -17.02 25.35
N THR A 35 24.00 -18.30 25.17
CA THR A 35 25.31 -18.81 24.71
C THR A 35 25.56 -18.48 23.24
N HIS A 36 26.64 -17.74 22.95
CA HIS A 36 27.05 -17.45 21.58
C HIS A 36 27.52 -18.71 20.85
N SER A 37 26.77 -19.15 19.84
CA SER A 37 27.28 -20.01 18.78
C SER A 37 27.88 -19.14 17.67
N HIS A 38 29.20 -19.17 17.51
CA HIS A 38 29.89 -18.41 16.46
C HIS A 38 29.72 -19.08 15.08
N GLN A 39 28.68 -18.72 14.33
CA GLN A 39 28.72 -18.88 12.89
C GLN A 39 29.69 -17.87 12.28
N ARG A 40 30.81 -18.37 11.74
CA ARG A 40 31.83 -17.56 11.07
C ARG A 40 31.37 -17.15 9.68
N TRP A 41 31.31 -15.84 9.45
CA TRP A 41 31.23 -15.28 8.09
C TRP A 41 32.58 -15.43 7.36
N PRO A 42 32.61 -15.76 6.06
CA PRO A 42 33.85 -15.79 5.29
C PRO A 42 34.44 -14.38 5.16
N LYS A 43 35.74 -14.23 5.46
CA LYS A 43 36.47 -12.98 5.18
C LYS A 43 36.71 -12.85 3.68
N MET A 44 36.01 -11.94 3.00
CA MET A 44 36.41 -11.52 1.66
C MET A 44 37.67 -10.65 1.73
N ALA A 45 38.81 -11.23 1.37
CA ALA A 45 40.08 -10.53 1.28
C ALA A 45 40.23 -9.89 -0.11
N GLY A 46 39.76 -8.65 -0.25
CA GLY A 46 40.00 -7.80 -1.42
C GLY A 46 40.83 -6.59 -1.03
N ARG A 47 42.02 -6.44 -1.62
CA ARG A 47 42.88 -5.25 -1.42
C ARG A 47 42.26 -4.06 -2.18
N PRO A 48 42.11 -2.87 -1.58
CA PRO A 48 41.61 -1.71 -2.32
C PRO A 48 42.62 -1.32 -3.43
N PRO A 49 42.15 -0.96 -4.63
CA PRO A 49 43.03 -0.43 -5.67
C PRO A 49 43.54 0.97 -5.30
N ASP A 50 44.74 1.27 -5.79
CA ASP A 50 45.49 2.50 -5.55
C ASP A 50 44.78 3.74 -6.13
N ALA A 51 44.60 4.78 -5.31
CA ALA A 51 43.97 6.05 -5.69
C ALA A 51 45.00 7.08 -6.18
N SER A 52 45.84 6.74 -7.17
CA SER A 52 46.90 7.65 -7.64
C SER A 52 47.28 7.58 -9.13
N ASN A 53 46.32 7.43 -10.07
CA ASN A 53 46.42 8.04 -11.41
C ASN A 53 45.16 7.86 -12.28
N VAL A 54 44.39 8.93 -12.49
CA VAL A 54 43.47 9.07 -13.63
C VAL A 54 43.57 10.51 -14.15
N PRO A 55 44.15 10.77 -15.34
CA PRO A 55 44.19 12.11 -15.91
C PRO A 55 42.79 12.52 -16.43
N PRO A 56 42.39 13.80 -16.32
CA PRO A 56 41.07 14.24 -16.75
C PRO A 56 41.00 14.30 -18.29
N ARG A 57 40.37 13.28 -18.90
CA ARG A 57 40.05 13.30 -20.34
C ARG A 57 38.84 14.20 -20.60
N TRP A 58 39.09 15.50 -20.70
CA TRP A 58 38.15 16.46 -21.27
C TRP A 58 37.98 16.19 -22.77
N CYS A 59 37.03 15.31 -23.13
CA CYS A 59 36.54 15.24 -24.50
C CYS A 59 35.56 16.38 -24.73
N ALA A 60 36.04 17.47 -25.34
CA ALA A 60 35.21 18.56 -25.83
C ALA A 60 34.41 18.12 -27.07
N CYS A 61 33.40 17.28 -26.85
CA CYS A 61 32.41 16.93 -27.85
C CYS A 61 31.17 17.79 -27.60
N GLY A 62 30.98 18.81 -28.43
CA GLY A 62 29.84 19.73 -28.33
C GLY A 62 28.52 19.02 -28.60
N CYS A 63 27.93 18.42 -27.56
CA CYS A 63 26.53 18.02 -27.58
C CYS A 63 25.70 19.30 -27.44
N ALA A 64 24.91 19.61 -28.46
CA ALA A 64 23.83 20.58 -28.30
C ALA A 64 22.95 20.17 -27.11
N PRO A 65 22.38 21.13 -26.34
CA PRO A 65 21.48 20.77 -25.26
C PRO A 65 20.39 19.87 -25.81
N ALA A 66 20.21 18.69 -25.19
CA ALA A 66 19.24 17.72 -25.62
C ALA A 66 17.88 18.39 -25.71
N ALA A 67 17.28 18.38 -26.91
CA ALA A 67 16.01 19.04 -27.15
C ALA A 67 15.01 18.61 -26.07
N HIS A 68 14.42 19.57 -25.36
CA HIS A 68 13.47 19.32 -24.29
C HIS A 68 12.36 18.41 -24.84
N ARG A 69 12.42 17.12 -24.48
CA ARG A 69 11.29 16.22 -24.68
C ARG A 69 10.19 16.72 -23.76
N THR A 70 9.26 17.48 -24.34
CA THR A 70 8.02 17.85 -23.68
C THR A 70 7.32 16.56 -23.31
N ILE A 71 7.39 16.20 -22.03
CA ILE A 71 6.62 15.10 -21.47
C ILE A 71 5.15 15.45 -21.75
N PRO A 72 4.36 14.58 -22.43
CA PRO A 72 2.94 14.84 -22.62
C PRO A 72 2.31 15.13 -21.26
N ARG A 73 1.62 16.27 -21.14
CA ARG A 73 1.00 16.70 -19.88
C ARG A 73 -0.31 15.94 -19.64
N VAL A 74 -0.21 14.61 -19.55
CA VAL A 74 -1.28 13.73 -19.08
C VAL A 74 -1.17 13.62 -17.57
N ILE A 75 -2.29 13.80 -16.89
CA ILE A 75 -2.42 13.73 -15.44
C ILE A 75 -3.20 12.46 -15.10
N VAL A 76 -2.55 11.58 -14.34
CA VAL A 76 -3.03 10.24 -14.02
C VAL A 76 -3.06 10.08 -12.51
N ASP A 77 -4.26 9.91 -11.97
CA ASP A 77 -4.45 9.49 -10.59
C ASP A 77 -4.41 7.97 -10.53
N ILE A 78 -3.34 7.40 -9.97
CA ILE A 78 -3.13 5.94 -9.98
C ILE A 78 -3.91 5.20 -8.87
N HIS A 79 -4.58 5.92 -7.97
CA HIS A 79 -5.24 5.31 -6.81
C HIS A 79 -6.53 6.05 -6.42
N THR A 80 -7.67 5.51 -6.84
CA THR A 80 -9.01 5.91 -6.38
C THR A 80 -9.86 4.67 -6.11
N HIS A 81 -10.85 4.79 -5.21
CA HIS A 81 -11.85 3.76 -4.93
C HIS A 81 -13.22 4.18 -5.45
N LEU A 82 -13.90 3.26 -6.12
CA LEU A 82 -15.32 3.40 -6.47
C LEU A 82 -16.15 2.34 -5.76
N PHE A 83 -17.48 2.54 -5.76
CA PHE A 83 -18.46 1.57 -5.31
C PHE A 83 -19.71 1.60 -6.21
N PRO A 84 -20.34 0.45 -6.47
CA PRO A 84 -21.67 0.40 -7.06
C PRO A 84 -22.67 1.20 -6.20
N PRO A 85 -23.64 1.92 -6.79
CA PRO A 85 -24.64 2.67 -6.03
C PRO A 85 -25.39 1.79 -5.00
N ARG A 86 -25.61 0.51 -5.33
CA ARG A 86 -26.18 -0.49 -4.41
C ARG A 86 -25.33 -0.68 -3.15
N PHE A 87 -24.01 -0.76 -3.27
CA PHE A 87 -23.12 -0.97 -2.13
C PHE A 87 -23.07 0.26 -1.21
N ILE A 88 -23.19 1.46 -1.78
CA ILE A 88 -23.32 2.71 -1.01
C ILE A 88 -24.64 2.70 -0.22
N ALA A 89 -25.76 2.35 -0.86
CA ALA A 89 -27.08 2.30 -0.24
C ALA A 89 -27.20 1.17 0.81
N GLU A 90 -26.58 0.01 0.57
CA GLU A 90 -26.62 -1.17 1.43
C GLU A 90 -25.45 -1.25 2.43
N ARG A 91 -24.66 -0.17 2.61
CA ARG A 91 -23.47 -0.09 3.48
C ARG A 91 -23.65 -0.84 4.82
N ALA A 92 -24.74 -0.55 5.55
CA ALA A 92 -25.00 -1.15 6.86
C ALA A 92 -25.21 -2.67 6.78
N ARG A 93 -25.79 -3.19 5.69
CA ARG A 93 -25.95 -4.63 5.45
C ARG A 93 -24.60 -5.27 5.13
N LEU A 94 -23.81 -4.64 4.27
CA LEU A 94 -22.48 -5.14 3.88
C LEU A 94 -21.51 -5.17 5.06
N ALA A 95 -21.54 -4.17 5.94
CA ALA A 95 -20.73 -4.11 7.16
C ALA A 95 -21.08 -5.20 8.19
N VAL A 96 -22.28 -5.78 8.15
CA VAL A 96 -22.60 -6.96 8.99
C VAL A 96 -21.96 -8.23 8.43
N SER A 97 -21.93 -8.39 7.10
CA SER A 97 -21.37 -9.60 6.47
C SER A 97 -19.84 -9.57 6.33
N GLU A 98 -19.23 -8.41 6.06
CA GLU A 98 -17.83 -8.29 5.61
C GLU A 98 -16.98 -7.47 6.59
N PRO A 99 -16.21 -8.11 7.50
CA PRO A 99 -15.52 -7.41 8.59
C PRO A 99 -14.50 -6.36 8.16
N ALA A 100 -13.76 -6.61 7.08
CA ALA A 100 -12.81 -5.64 6.52
C ALA A 100 -13.52 -4.40 5.97
N PHE A 101 -14.70 -4.57 5.36
CA PHE A 101 -15.52 -3.45 4.89
C PHE A 101 -16.12 -2.70 6.09
N ALA A 102 -16.53 -3.42 7.15
CA ALA A 102 -17.02 -2.83 8.38
C ALA A 102 -15.97 -1.95 9.08
N GLU A 103 -14.70 -2.40 9.10
CA GLU A 103 -13.57 -1.64 9.65
C GLU A 103 -13.42 -0.27 8.97
N MET A 104 -13.40 -0.24 7.63
CA MET A 104 -13.10 0.96 6.84
C MET A 104 -14.33 1.84 6.55
N TYR A 105 -15.48 1.23 6.27
CA TYR A 105 -16.69 1.90 5.77
C TYR A 105 -17.91 1.78 6.68
N GLY A 106 -17.79 1.12 7.85
CA GLY A 106 -18.87 0.99 8.82
C GLY A 106 -19.32 2.32 9.45
N ASP A 107 -18.42 3.29 9.63
CA ASP A 107 -18.79 4.65 10.03
C ASP A 107 -19.52 5.35 8.86
N PRO A 108 -20.74 5.90 9.05
CA PRO A 108 -21.43 6.66 8.01
C PRO A 108 -20.64 7.86 7.46
N LYS A 109 -19.65 8.38 8.19
CA LYS A 109 -18.74 9.45 7.74
C LYS A 109 -17.68 8.97 6.75
N ALA A 110 -17.39 7.67 6.69
CA ALA A 110 -16.50 7.12 5.68
C ALA A 110 -17.11 7.37 4.30
N LYS A 111 -16.36 8.02 3.41
CA LYS A 111 -16.86 8.41 2.10
C LYS A 111 -16.86 7.20 1.17
N MET A 112 -17.91 7.07 0.36
CA MET A 112 -17.99 6.14 -0.75
C MET A 112 -18.47 6.94 -1.96
N ALA A 113 -18.00 6.61 -3.15
CA ALA A 113 -18.26 7.37 -4.36
C ALA A 113 -18.55 6.47 -5.55
N THR A 114 -19.36 6.97 -6.47
CA THR A 114 -19.65 6.34 -7.76
C THR A 114 -18.71 6.86 -8.85
N ALA A 115 -18.70 6.20 -10.00
CA ALA A 115 -18.00 6.67 -11.19
C ALA A 115 -18.40 8.10 -11.60
N HIS A 116 -19.65 8.52 -11.38
CA HIS A 116 -20.11 9.88 -11.65
C HIS A 116 -19.42 10.91 -10.72
N ASP A 117 -19.29 10.58 -9.43
CA ASP A 117 -18.64 11.45 -8.45
C ASP A 117 -17.14 11.61 -8.72
N LEU A 118 -16.48 10.51 -9.13
CA LEU A 118 -15.07 10.54 -9.55
C LEU A 118 -14.89 11.35 -10.83
N LEU A 119 -15.68 11.12 -11.88
CA LEU A 119 -15.60 11.91 -13.11
C LEU A 119 -15.81 13.42 -12.83
N ALA A 120 -16.76 13.77 -11.96
CA ALA A 120 -16.96 15.16 -11.53
C ALA A 120 -15.78 15.71 -10.71
N SER A 121 -15.06 14.86 -9.96
CA SER A 121 -13.80 15.22 -9.29
C SER A 121 -12.66 15.44 -10.30
N MET A 122 -12.53 14.56 -11.30
CA MET A 122 -11.52 14.65 -12.35
C MET A 122 -11.64 15.95 -13.14
N GLU A 123 -12.86 16.39 -13.48
CA GLU A 123 -13.11 17.68 -14.14
C GLU A 123 -12.57 18.86 -13.32
N ARG A 124 -12.86 18.91 -12.01
CA ARG A 124 -12.39 20.00 -11.13
C ARG A 124 -10.87 19.97 -10.93
N ALA A 125 -10.30 18.78 -10.86
CA ALA A 125 -8.89 18.56 -10.60
C ALA A 125 -8.01 18.60 -11.87
N GLY A 126 -8.61 18.67 -13.06
CA GLY A 126 -7.90 18.57 -14.34
C GLY A 126 -7.14 17.25 -14.48
N VAL A 127 -7.83 16.14 -14.21
CA VAL A 127 -7.29 14.77 -14.31
C VAL A 127 -7.83 14.10 -15.57
N ASP A 128 -6.91 13.61 -16.40
CA ASP A 128 -7.24 12.98 -17.68
C ASP A 128 -7.71 11.54 -17.46
N VAL A 129 -6.96 10.79 -16.63
CA VAL A 129 -7.18 9.36 -16.35
C VAL A 129 -7.15 9.07 -14.85
N SER A 130 -8.06 8.23 -14.36
CA SER A 130 -8.01 7.69 -13.00
C SER A 130 -8.11 6.17 -12.98
N VAL A 131 -7.30 5.53 -12.16
CA VAL A 131 -7.42 4.12 -11.82
C VAL A 131 -8.51 3.96 -10.78
N ALA A 132 -9.57 3.22 -11.14
CA ALA A 132 -10.72 2.94 -10.31
C ALA A 132 -10.60 1.54 -9.69
N CYS A 133 -10.17 1.49 -8.43
CA CYS A 133 -10.03 0.27 -7.64
C CYS A 133 -11.36 -0.16 -7.01
N GLY A 134 -11.56 -1.46 -6.91
CA GLY A 134 -12.58 -2.04 -6.05
C GLY A 134 -12.09 -2.23 -4.61
N PHE A 135 -13.04 -2.52 -3.73
CA PHE A 135 -12.76 -3.01 -2.39
C PHE A 135 -12.47 -4.52 -2.40
N TRP A 136 -11.45 -4.99 -1.69
CA TRP A 136 -11.08 -6.41 -1.60
C TRP A 136 -12.07 -7.22 -0.75
N TRP A 137 -13.10 -7.75 -1.40
CA TRP A 137 -14.13 -8.56 -0.74
C TRP A 137 -13.65 -9.97 -0.41
N ARG A 138 -14.17 -10.54 0.69
CA ARG A 138 -14.04 -11.96 1.01
C ARG A 138 -15.12 -12.78 0.31
N ASP A 139 -16.32 -12.22 0.13
CA ASP A 139 -17.37 -12.84 -0.67
C ASP A 139 -17.07 -12.70 -2.18
N PRO A 140 -16.84 -13.81 -2.92
CA PRO A 140 -16.56 -13.74 -4.36
C PRO A 140 -17.74 -13.22 -5.19
N ALA A 141 -18.98 -13.29 -4.71
CA ALA A 141 -20.13 -12.71 -5.39
C ALA A 141 -20.11 -11.17 -5.34
N LEU A 142 -19.72 -10.60 -4.18
CA LEU A 142 -19.52 -9.15 -4.05
C LEU A 142 -18.31 -8.68 -4.87
N ALA A 143 -17.24 -9.47 -4.93
CA ALA A 143 -16.09 -9.22 -5.81
C ALA A 143 -16.49 -9.18 -7.29
N ALA A 144 -17.26 -10.16 -7.75
CA ALA A 144 -17.72 -10.23 -9.14
C ALA A 144 -18.67 -9.08 -9.52
N GLU A 145 -19.61 -8.72 -8.64
CA GLU A 145 -20.50 -7.56 -8.85
C GLU A 145 -19.71 -6.24 -8.90
N HIS A 146 -18.75 -6.07 -7.99
CA HIS A 146 -17.89 -4.89 -7.99
C HIS A 146 -17.05 -4.80 -9.26
N ALA A 147 -16.43 -5.91 -9.68
CA ALA A 147 -15.64 -5.98 -10.90
C ALA A 147 -16.47 -5.64 -12.15
N ALA A 148 -17.69 -6.17 -12.26
CA ALA A 148 -18.61 -5.86 -13.36
C ALA A 148 -18.95 -4.36 -13.44
N TYR A 149 -19.25 -3.73 -12.29
CA TYR A 149 -19.51 -2.29 -12.21
C TYR A 149 -18.30 -1.45 -12.64
N LEU A 150 -17.09 -1.80 -12.20
CA LEU A 150 -15.86 -1.07 -12.54
C LEU A 150 -15.55 -1.16 -14.05
N VAL A 151 -15.69 -2.35 -14.64
CA VAL A 151 -15.50 -2.54 -16.09
C VAL A 151 -16.57 -1.81 -16.91
N GLU A 152 -17.82 -1.77 -16.42
CA GLU A 152 -18.88 -0.97 -17.05
C GLU A 152 -18.59 0.54 -16.97
N ALA A 153 -18.18 1.04 -15.80
CA ALA A 153 -17.78 2.43 -15.61
C ALA A 153 -16.59 2.82 -16.49
N ALA A 154 -15.56 1.97 -16.59
CA ALA A 154 -14.40 2.18 -17.46
C ALA A 154 -14.79 2.28 -18.94
N ARG A 155 -15.68 1.39 -19.40
CA ARG A 155 -16.21 1.40 -20.77
C ARG A 155 -17.02 2.67 -21.05
N ALA A 156 -17.89 3.07 -20.13
CA ALA A 156 -18.71 4.28 -20.25
C ALA A 156 -17.87 5.57 -20.21
N ALA A 157 -16.74 5.57 -19.49
CA ALA A 157 -15.82 6.69 -19.38
C ALA A 157 -14.87 6.86 -20.58
N GLY A 158 -14.94 5.99 -21.60
CA GLY A 158 -14.21 6.18 -22.87
C GLY A 158 -12.68 6.21 -22.72
N GLY A 159 -12.12 5.46 -21.77
CA GLY A 159 -10.67 5.43 -21.49
C GLY A 159 -10.19 6.37 -20.37
N ARG A 160 -11.08 7.23 -19.83
CA ARG A 160 -10.74 8.09 -18.68
C ARG A 160 -10.71 7.35 -17.34
N LEU A 161 -11.37 6.20 -17.25
CA LEU A 161 -11.30 5.34 -16.06
C LEU A 161 -10.69 3.98 -16.44
N LEU A 162 -9.77 3.50 -15.61
CA LEU A 162 -9.13 2.19 -15.75
C LEU A 162 -9.61 1.28 -14.62
N ALA A 163 -10.30 0.19 -14.96
CA ALA A 163 -10.87 -0.73 -13.98
C ALA A 163 -9.78 -1.61 -13.34
N PHE A 164 -9.49 -1.38 -12.06
CA PHE A 164 -8.73 -2.31 -11.22
C PHE A 164 -9.72 -3.15 -10.41
N VAL A 165 -9.85 -4.42 -10.78
CA VAL A 165 -10.93 -5.27 -10.29
C VAL A 165 -10.54 -5.97 -8.98
N PRO A 166 -11.48 -6.14 -8.02
CA PRO A 166 -11.21 -6.81 -6.74
C PRO A 166 -11.34 -8.33 -6.84
N THR A 167 -10.91 -8.94 -7.95
CA THR A 167 -11.01 -10.38 -8.22
C THR A 167 -9.63 -11.03 -8.26
N ARG A 168 -9.54 -12.30 -7.86
CA ARG A 168 -8.27 -13.05 -7.90
C ARG A 168 -7.79 -13.39 -9.31
N GLU A 169 -8.70 -13.36 -10.28
CA GLU A 169 -8.39 -13.55 -11.70
C GLU A 169 -8.72 -12.27 -12.45
N ALA A 170 -7.95 -11.97 -13.49
CA ALA A 170 -8.25 -10.89 -14.42
C ALA A 170 -9.48 -11.25 -15.25
N ILE A 171 -10.39 -10.29 -15.42
CA ILE A 171 -11.58 -10.43 -16.26
C ILE A 171 -11.45 -9.56 -17.52
N ASP A 172 -12.27 -9.84 -18.54
CA ASP A 172 -12.32 -9.01 -19.74
C ASP A 172 -12.67 -7.54 -19.39
N GLY A 173 -12.00 -6.60 -20.06
CA GLY A 173 -12.10 -5.17 -19.78
C GLY A 173 -11.42 -4.66 -18.49
N ALA A 174 -10.78 -5.53 -17.69
CA ALA A 174 -9.96 -5.09 -16.56
C ALA A 174 -8.60 -4.55 -17.03
N ALA A 175 -8.17 -3.42 -16.47
CA ALA A 175 -6.84 -2.84 -16.68
C ALA A 175 -5.80 -3.33 -15.65
N GLY A 176 -6.26 -3.90 -14.54
CA GLY A 176 -5.44 -4.41 -13.45
C GLY A 176 -6.29 -5.06 -12.35
N ILE A 177 -5.63 -5.47 -11.27
CA ILE A 177 -6.27 -6.08 -10.10
C ILE A 177 -5.95 -5.19 -8.88
N GLY A 178 -6.98 -4.83 -8.10
CA GLY A 178 -6.77 -4.05 -6.89
C GLY A 178 -8.02 -3.33 -6.36
N GLU A 179 -7.92 -2.70 -5.18
CA GLU A 179 -6.75 -2.75 -4.29
C GLU A 179 -6.71 -4.12 -3.58
N VAL A 180 -5.56 -4.80 -3.63
CA VAL A 180 -5.38 -6.10 -2.97
C VAL A 180 -4.99 -5.90 -1.51
N ARG A 181 -5.88 -6.30 -0.59
CA ARG A 181 -5.64 -6.24 0.87
C ARG A 181 -5.36 -7.62 1.44
N GLU A 182 -4.16 -8.12 1.15
CA GLU A 182 -3.65 -9.43 1.55
C GLU A 182 -2.30 -9.25 2.28
N PRO A 183 -2.15 -9.67 3.55
CA PRO A 183 -0.94 -9.40 4.33
C PRO A 183 0.26 -10.28 3.98
N THR A 184 0.09 -11.29 3.12
CA THR A 184 1.16 -12.20 2.71
C THR A 184 1.32 -12.27 1.18
N PRO A 185 2.54 -12.54 0.67
CA PRO A 185 2.79 -12.67 -0.77
C PRO A 185 1.92 -13.71 -1.48
N GLU A 186 1.54 -14.77 -0.78
CA GLU A 186 0.74 -15.88 -1.30
C GLU A 186 -0.73 -15.47 -1.49
N GLY A 187 -1.24 -14.59 -0.62
CA GLY A 187 -2.58 -14.02 -0.73
C GLY A 187 -2.75 -13.12 -1.96
N VAL A 188 -1.71 -12.38 -2.36
CA VAL A 188 -1.75 -11.53 -3.56
C VAL A 188 -1.96 -12.39 -4.82
N PRO A 189 -2.86 -12.04 -5.77
CA PRO A 189 -3.04 -12.82 -7.00
C PRO A 189 -1.85 -12.76 -7.96
N ALA A 190 -1.62 -13.85 -8.71
CA ALA A 190 -0.67 -13.86 -9.82
C ALA A 190 -1.37 -13.33 -11.08
N SER A 191 -0.79 -12.32 -11.73
CA SER A 191 -1.39 -11.66 -12.90
C SER A 191 -0.32 -11.19 -13.88
N THR A 192 -0.69 -11.13 -15.16
CA THR A 192 0.06 -10.43 -16.21
C THR A 192 -0.29 -8.94 -16.28
N LEU A 193 -1.45 -8.55 -15.73
CA LEU A 193 -1.83 -7.15 -15.55
C LEU A 193 -1.15 -6.55 -14.30
N PRO A 194 -1.07 -5.21 -14.20
CA PRO A 194 -0.76 -4.53 -12.95
C PRO A 194 -1.58 -5.05 -11.76
N VAL A 195 -0.93 -5.16 -10.61
CA VAL A 195 -1.58 -5.44 -9.32
C VAL A 195 -1.30 -4.29 -8.37
N LEU A 196 -2.35 -3.59 -7.92
CA LEU A 196 -2.23 -2.59 -6.86
C LEU A 196 -2.44 -3.28 -5.51
N THR A 197 -1.45 -3.19 -4.63
CA THR A 197 -1.47 -3.83 -3.31
C THR A 197 -1.54 -2.79 -2.21
N HIS A 198 -2.47 -2.94 -1.27
CA HIS A 198 -2.46 -2.19 -0.02
C HIS A 198 -1.15 -2.49 0.70
N CYS A 199 -0.36 -1.46 0.99
CA CYS A 199 0.84 -1.60 1.82
C CYS A 199 0.70 -0.73 3.07
N SER A 200 1.17 -1.23 4.20
CA SER A 200 0.95 -0.59 5.49
C SER A 200 2.25 -0.53 6.28
N GLU A 201 2.54 0.63 6.84
CA GLU A 201 3.69 0.83 7.71
C GLU A 201 3.43 0.23 9.10
N GLU A 202 4.43 -0.48 9.63
CA GLU A 202 4.31 -1.26 10.89
C GLU A 202 4.38 -0.37 12.15
N VAL A 203 4.55 0.94 12.00
CA VAL A 203 4.81 1.91 13.08
C VAL A 203 3.81 3.08 13.05
N GLY A 204 3.89 3.97 14.05
CA GLY A 204 3.04 5.17 14.11
C GLY A 204 1.68 4.91 14.76
N HIS A 205 0.69 5.73 14.40
CA HIS A 205 -0.66 5.67 14.97
C HIS A 205 -1.51 4.57 14.33
N ALA A 206 -2.58 4.15 15.02
CA ALA A 206 -3.57 3.22 14.51
C ALA A 206 -4.71 3.96 13.79
N TYR A 207 -5.16 3.41 12.67
CA TYR A 207 -6.29 3.89 11.88
C TYR A 207 -7.00 2.70 11.23
N ALA A 208 -8.29 2.86 10.89
CA ALA A 208 -9.05 1.86 10.15
C ALA A 208 -8.44 1.66 8.75
N GLY A 209 -8.15 0.42 8.37
CA GLY A 209 -7.42 0.09 7.14
C GLY A 209 -6.03 -0.47 7.39
N LYS A 210 -5.32 -0.02 8.44
CA LYS A 210 -3.88 -0.26 8.67
C LYS A 210 -3.47 -1.75 8.74
N VAL A 211 -4.34 -2.63 9.20
CA VAL A 211 -4.03 -4.07 9.31
C VAL A 211 -4.44 -4.79 8.02
N GLY A 212 -3.64 -5.73 7.52
CA GLY A 212 -4.01 -6.55 6.36
C GLY A 212 -3.43 -6.08 5.02
N GLY A 213 -2.71 -4.96 4.98
CA GLY A 213 -1.79 -4.66 3.89
C GLY A 213 -0.47 -5.43 3.99
N LEU A 214 0.30 -5.41 2.91
CA LEU A 214 1.68 -5.88 2.89
C LEU A 214 2.55 -4.92 3.72
N THR A 215 3.30 -5.48 4.67
CA THR A 215 4.43 -4.76 5.27
C THR A 215 5.59 -4.68 4.28
N PRO A 216 6.58 -3.78 4.46
CA PRO A 216 7.77 -3.73 3.60
C PRO A 216 8.48 -5.10 3.44
N GLY A 217 8.55 -5.88 4.53
CA GLY A 217 9.10 -7.23 4.47
C GLY A 217 8.27 -8.21 3.62
N ALA A 218 6.94 -8.08 3.65
CA ALA A 218 6.05 -8.89 2.82
C ALA A 218 6.11 -8.47 1.33
N LEU A 219 6.13 -7.16 1.05
CA LEU A 219 6.32 -6.64 -0.32
C LEU A 219 7.66 -7.10 -0.91
N GLY A 220 8.75 -7.08 -0.14
CA GLY A 220 10.05 -7.61 -0.59
C GLY A 220 9.99 -9.08 -1.00
N ARG A 221 9.32 -9.93 -0.21
CA ARG A 221 9.13 -11.35 -0.53
C ARG A 221 8.23 -11.56 -1.76
N LEU A 222 7.21 -10.73 -1.96
CA LEU A 222 6.38 -10.77 -3.16
C LEU A 222 7.20 -10.48 -4.43
N LEU A 223 8.04 -9.43 -4.40
CA LEU A 223 8.87 -9.01 -5.53
C LEU A 223 10.01 -9.99 -5.86
N GLU A 224 10.45 -10.77 -4.86
CA GLU A 224 11.36 -11.89 -5.02
C GLU A 224 10.67 -13.13 -5.60
N ALA A 225 9.53 -13.54 -5.05
CA ALA A 225 8.76 -14.69 -5.52
C ALA A 225 8.17 -14.50 -6.92
N ARG A 226 7.97 -13.24 -7.35
CA ARG A 226 7.32 -12.91 -8.63
C ARG A 226 8.12 -11.87 -9.41
N PRO A 227 9.27 -12.24 -10.00
CA PRO A 227 10.16 -11.30 -10.69
C PRO A 227 9.58 -10.67 -11.96
N GLN A 228 8.43 -11.15 -12.45
CA GLN A 228 7.69 -10.58 -13.58
C GLN A 228 6.45 -9.78 -13.17
N ALA A 229 6.07 -9.80 -11.88
CA ALA A 229 4.88 -9.07 -11.42
C ALA A 229 5.08 -7.56 -11.53
N ARG A 230 4.04 -6.88 -12.00
CA ARG A 230 3.97 -5.42 -12.09
C ARG A 230 3.14 -4.91 -10.93
N VAL A 231 3.77 -4.24 -9.97
CA VAL A 231 3.14 -3.89 -8.69
C VAL A 231 2.99 -2.38 -8.55
N ILE A 232 1.83 -1.91 -8.11
CA ILE A 232 1.66 -0.57 -7.56
C ILE A 232 1.54 -0.77 -6.05
N ALA A 233 2.58 -0.37 -5.33
CA ALA A 233 2.69 -0.49 -3.89
C ALA A 233 2.12 0.77 -3.25
N ALA A 234 0.90 0.65 -2.73
CA ALA A 234 0.15 1.78 -2.21
C ALA A 234 0.84 2.44 -1.01
N HIS A 235 0.51 3.71 -0.74
CA HIS A 235 0.89 4.39 0.50
C HIS A 235 2.41 4.36 0.73
N TRP A 236 3.18 4.73 -0.29
CA TRP A 236 4.64 4.68 -0.30
C TRP A 236 5.23 3.28 -0.03
N GLY A 237 4.49 2.22 -0.36
CA GLY A 237 4.86 0.83 -0.07
C GLY A 237 5.02 0.54 1.43
N GLY A 238 4.33 1.28 2.31
CA GLY A 238 4.47 1.16 3.77
C GLY A 238 5.86 1.52 4.31
N GLY A 239 6.65 2.32 3.54
CA GLY A 239 8.04 2.64 3.86
C GLY A 239 9.10 1.76 3.17
N PHE A 240 8.68 0.86 2.27
CA PHE A 240 9.60 0.03 1.47
C PHE A 240 10.72 0.78 0.72
N PRO A 241 10.56 2.02 0.22
CA PRO A 241 11.63 2.76 -0.44
C PRO A 241 12.95 2.85 0.33
N PHE A 242 12.98 2.73 1.66
CA PHE A 242 14.25 2.66 2.40
C PHE A 242 15.10 1.43 2.01
N ALA A 243 14.46 0.30 1.70
CA ALA A 243 15.12 -0.91 1.22
C ALA A 243 15.74 -0.75 -0.18
N ALA A 244 15.43 0.31 -0.92
CA ALA A 244 16.09 0.66 -2.19
C ALA A 244 17.61 0.87 -2.07
N LEU A 245 18.10 1.18 -0.87
CA LEU A 245 19.52 1.32 -0.58
C LEU A 245 20.29 -0.01 -0.62
N MET A 246 19.60 -1.16 -0.60
CA MET A 246 20.18 -2.49 -0.74
C MET A 246 20.28 -2.85 -2.23
N PRO A 247 21.49 -3.00 -2.82
CA PRO A 247 21.65 -3.16 -4.27
C PRO A 247 20.86 -4.34 -4.87
N GLU A 248 20.80 -5.45 -4.15
CA GLU A 248 20.04 -6.64 -4.52
C GLU A 248 18.53 -6.42 -4.47
N VAL A 249 18.02 -5.54 -3.62
CA VAL A 249 16.60 -5.17 -3.58
C VAL A 249 16.28 -4.19 -4.71
N ARG A 250 17.17 -3.22 -4.98
CA ARG A 250 17.02 -2.28 -6.10
C ARG A 250 17.02 -2.97 -7.46
N ALA A 251 17.87 -3.97 -7.65
CA ALA A 251 17.88 -4.82 -8.84
C ALA A 251 16.58 -5.64 -9.02
N ARG A 252 15.75 -5.76 -7.98
CA ARG A 252 14.42 -6.37 -8.10
C ARG A 252 13.40 -5.34 -8.63
N PHE A 253 13.13 -4.21 -7.99
CA PHE A 253 11.92 -3.44 -8.35
C PHE A 253 12.01 -2.53 -9.60
N ASP A 254 13.19 -2.37 -10.21
CA ASP A 254 13.40 -1.43 -11.32
C ASP A 254 12.37 -1.59 -12.47
N ARG A 255 11.77 -0.46 -12.87
CA ARG A 255 10.70 -0.30 -13.88
C ARG A 255 9.42 -1.15 -13.71
N ARG A 256 9.33 -2.04 -12.73
CA ARG A 256 8.16 -2.92 -12.50
C ARG A 256 7.38 -2.64 -11.21
N VAL A 257 7.86 -1.71 -10.38
CA VAL A 257 7.11 -1.20 -9.22
C VAL A 257 6.91 0.30 -9.34
N LEU A 258 5.71 0.76 -8.98
CA LEU A 258 5.46 2.15 -8.59
C LEU A 258 5.10 2.20 -7.11
N PHE A 259 5.59 3.23 -6.41
CA PHE A 259 5.11 3.65 -5.10
C PHE A 259 4.14 4.80 -5.31
N ASP A 260 2.89 4.65 -4.88
CA ASP A 260 1.92 5.74 -4.96
C ASP A 260 1.90 6.61 -3.69
N SER A 261 1.36 7.82 -3.83
CA SER A 261 1.19 8.79 -2.74
C SER A 261 -0.17 8.72 -2.04
N ALA A 262 -0.95 7.65 -2.22
CA ALA A 262 -2.30 7.55 -1.65
C ALA A 262 -2.27 7.74 -0.12
N ALA A 263 -3.24 8.45 0.43
CA ALA A 263 -3.31 8.84 1.84
C ALA A 263 -2.10 9.64 2.40
N SER A 264 -1.14 10.09 1.59
CA SER A 264 0.17 10.57 2.08
C SER A 264 0.09 11.61 3.19
N VAL A 265 -0.82 12.58 3.12
CA VAL A 265 -0.93 13.67 4.12
C VAL A 265 -1.45 13.21 5.50
N TYR A 266 -2.00 12.00 5.59
CA TYR A 266 -2.43 11.40 6.87
C TYR A 266 -1.32 10.58 7.53
N LEU A 267 -0.31 10.16 6.75
CA LEU A 267 0.75 9.26 7.18
C LEU A 267 2.11 9.95 7.33
N TYR A 268 2.42 10.91 6.46
CA TYR A 268 3.76 11.49 6.30
C TYR A 268 3.74 13.01 6.08
N GLY A 269 4.83 13.67 6.47
CA GLY A 269 5.09 15.07 6.09
C GLY A 269 5.46 15.21 4.61
N PRO A 270 5.33 16.42 4.02
CA PRO A 270 5.56 16.66 2.58
C PRO A 270 6.99 16.34 2.12
N GLU A 271 7.96 16.26 3.03
CA GLU A 271 9.32 15.83 2.73
C GLU A 271 9.41 14.40 2.17
N VAL A 272 8.38 13.56 2.37
CA VAL A 272 8.34 12.18 1.88
C VAL A 272 8.57 12.08 0.39
N PHE A 273 8.01 13.01 -0.42
CA PHE A 273 8.20 13.04 -1.87
C PHE A 273 9.69 13.13 -2.22
N ARG A 274 10.41 14.12 -1.66
CA ARG A 274 11.86 14.28 -1.88
C ARG A 274 12.64 13.07 -1.39
N ARG A 275 12.32 12.55 -0.20
CA ARG A 275 13.04 11.40 0.37
C ARG A 275 12.85 10.12 -0.44
N VAL A 276 11.66 9.84 -0.94
CA VAL A 276 11.44 8.66 -1.79
C VAL A 276 12.09 8.82 -3.16
N ILE A 277 12.09 10.02 -3.75
CA ILE A 277 12.87 10.33 -4.98
C ILE A 277 14.36 10.07 -4.75
N ASP A 278 14.93 10.54 -3.64
CA ASP A 278 16.35 10.33 -3.28
C ASP A 278 16.70 8.84 -3.07
N LEU A 279 15.78 8.04 -2.52
CA LEU A 279 16.00 6.63 -2.16
C LEU A 279 15.77 5.66 -3.32
N ALA A 280 14.63 5.77 -4.00
CA ALA A 280 14.16 4.80 -4.99
C ALA A 280 14.34 5.28 -6.44
N GLY A 281 14.32 6.60 -6.66
CA GLY A 281 14.39 7.24 -7.98
C GLY A 281 13.05 7.83 -8.41
N LEU A 282 13.10 8.99 -9.07
CA LEU A 282 11.92 9.74 -9.53
C LEU A 282 10.97 8.90 -10.38
N ASP A 283 11.49 7.99 -11.19
CA ASP A 283 10.72 7.17 -12.13
C ASP A 283 9.97 6.00 -11.47
N THR A 284 10.11 5.83 -10.16
CA THR A 284 9.39 4.84 -9.34
C THR A 284 8.20 5.43 -8.56
N VAL A 285 7.98 6.75 -8.61
CA VAL A 285 6.93 7.43 -7.83
C VAL A 285 5.75 7.83 -8.72
N ALA A 286 4.53 7.62 -8.25
CA ALA A 286 3.32 8.10 -8.91
C ALA A 286 2.37 8.80 -7.93
N TRP A 287 1.57 9.73 -8.42
CA TRP A 287 0.50 10.34 -7.65
C TRP A 287 -0.71 9.41 -7.58
N GLY A 288 -1.24 9.23 -6.37
CA GLY A 288 -2.55 8.67 -6.10
C GLY A 288 -3.25 9.54 -5.07
N SER A 289 -4.50 9.94 -5.33
CA SER A 289 -5.23 10.86 -4.45
C SER A 289 -5.94 10.18 -3.27
N ASP A 290 -6.17 8.87 -3.37
CA ASP A 290 -7.07 8.12 -2.50
C ASP A 290 -8.51 8.67 -2.51
N PHE A 291 -8.99 9.15 -3.66
CA PHE A 291 -10.39 9.55 -3.80
C PHE A 291 -11.30 8.34 -3.51
N PRO A 292 -12.38 8.45 -2.70
CA PRO A 292 -12.99 9.69 -2.22
C PRO A 292 -12.51 10.19 -0.86
N LEU A 293 -11.56 9.53 -0.19
CA LEU A 293 -11.02 9.97 1.11
C LEU A 293 -10.65 11.46 1.04
N ARG A 294 -9.94 11.84 -0.03
CA ARG A 294 -9.63 13.23 -0.39
C ARG A 294 -10.17 13.58 -1.79
N PRO A 295 -10.65 14.82 -2.01
CA PRO A 295 -10.89 15.33 -3.36
C PRO A 295 -9.56 15.44 -4.14
N GLN A 296 -9.58 15.09 -5.42
CA GLN A 296 -8.37 15.04 -6.26
C GLN A 296 -7.68 16.41 -6.41
N ASP A 297 -8.45 17.49 -6.47
CA ASP A 297 -7.97 18.88 -6.56
C ASP A 297 -7.23 19.30 -5.29
N VAL A 298 -7.77 18.95 -4.13
CA VAL A 298 -7.16 19.22 -2.82
C VAL A 298 -5.89 18.41 -2.59
N ASP A 299 -5.87 17.16 -3.05
CA ASP A 299 -4.68 16.32 -2.93
C ASP A 299 -3.56 16.73 -3.89
N ARG A 300 -3.90 16.93 -5.17
CA ARG A 300 -2.98 17.45 -6.19
C ARG A 300 -2.31 18.75 -5.75
N ALA A 301 -3.07 19.70 -5.19
CA ALA A 301 -2.51 20.95 -4.68
C ALA A 301 -1.49 20.74 -3.54
N SER A 302 -1.59 19.63 -2.80
CA SER A 302 -0.60 19.24 -1.78
C SER A 302 0.69 18.72 -2.42
N VAL A 303 0.60 17.98 -3.54
CA VAL A 303 1.75 17.56 -4.36
C VAL A 303 2.43 18.76 -5.01
N ASP A 304 1.65 19.68 -5.60
CA ASP A 304 2.15 20.90 -6.25
C ASP A 304 2.95 21.78 -5.26
N ALA A 305 2.52 21.83 -3.98
CA ALA A 305 3.23 22.53 -2.91
C ALA A 305 4.48 21.79 -2.40
N ALA A 306 4.49 20.46 -2.40
CA ALA A 306 5.61 19.64 -1.93
C ALA A 306 6.76 19.55 -2.95
N LEU A 307 6.46 19.66 -4.25
CA LEU A 307 7.41 19.53 -5.35
C LEU A 307 7.50 20.84 -6.15
N PRO A 308 8.49 21.71 -5.89
CA PRO A 308 8.62 22.99 -6.61
C PRO A 308 9.17 22.86 -8.04
N ASP A 309 9.82 21.74 -8.38
CA ASP A 309 10.31 21.47 -9.74
C ASP A 309 9.20 20.99 -10.69
N GLU A 310 9.12 21.56 -11.90
CA GLU A 310 8.07 21.24 -12.86
C GLU A 310 8.24 19.85 -13.50
N GLN A 311 9.47 19.38 -13.69
CA GLN A 311 9.75 18.07 -14.29
C GLN A 311 9.46 16.95 -13.28
N GLU A 312 9.82 17.14 -12.01
CA GLU A 312 9.47 16.22 -10.92
C GLU A 312 7.94 16.13 -10.75
N ARG A 313 7.23 17.27 -10.76
CA ARG A 313 5.75 17.28 -10.75
C ARG A 313 5.16 16.56 -11.96
N ALA A 314 5.60 16.87 -13.19
CA ALA A 314 5.05 16.27 -14.41
C ALA A 314 5.30 14.75 -14.47
N ALA A 315 6.43 14.27 -13.96
CA ALA A 315 6.70 12.84 -13.83
C ALA A 315 5.76 12.17 -12.83
N ILE A 316 5.59 12.75 -11.63
CA ILE A 316 4.81 12.14 -10.53
C ILE A 316 3.30 12.24 -10.78
N LEU A 317 2.78 13.39 -11.21
CA LEU A 317 1.35 13.61 -11.45
C LEU A 317 0.78 12.86 -12.66
N GLY A 318 1.62 12.21 -13.49
CA GLY A 318 1.10 11.35 -14.54
C GLY A 318 2.13 10.68 -15.44
N GLY A 319 3.28 11.30 -15.74
CA GLY A 319 4.27 10.74 -16.68
C GLY A 319 4.76 9.33 -16.32
N ASN A 320 4.95 9.06 -15.03
CA ASN A 320 5.36 7.74 -14.52
C ASN A 320 4.22 6.72 -14.57
N ALA A 321 3.02 7.10 -14.14
CA ALA A 321 1.83 6.25 -14.17
C ALA A 321 1.43 5.91 -15.61
N ALA A 322 1.43 6.87 -16.54
CA ALA A 322 1.17 6.66 -17.96
C ALA A 322 2.17 5.67 -18.59
N ARG A 323 3.47 5.91 -18.40
CA ARG A 323 4.54 5.00 -18.86
C ARG A 323 4.41 3.59 -18.29
N PHE A 324 4.03 3.46 -17.01
CA PHE A 324 3.82 2.17 -16.39
C PHE A 324 2.59 1.48 -16.99
N LEU A 325 1.43 2.12 -16.95
CA LEU A 325 0.16 1.56 -17.42
C LEU A 325 0.11 1.34 -18.94
N GLY A 326 1.05 1.89 -19.70
CA GLY A 326 1.10 1.76 -21.17
C GLY A 326 0.14 2.70 -21.88
N LEU A 327 -0.23 3.81 -21.23
CA LEU A 327 -1.04 4.86 -21.84
C LEU A 327 -0.19 5.55 -22.90
N ALA A 328 -0.73 5.65 -24.12
CA ALA A 328 0.01 6.19 -25.25
C ALA A 328 0.41 7.64 -25.01
N SER A 329 1.70 7.94 -25.17
CA SER A 329 2.15 9.28 -25.52
C SER A 329 1.79 9.52 -26.99
N GLU A 330 0.76 10.32 -27.25
CA GLU A 330 0.66 11.05 -28.52
C GLU A 330 1.78 12.12 -28.61
#